data_AF-A0A9D4RS19-F1
#
_entry.id   AF-A0A9D4RS19-F1
#
_cell.length_a   1.000
_cell.length_b   1.000
_cell.length_c   1.000
_cell.angle_alpha   90.00
_cell.angle_beta   90.00
_cell.angle_gamma   90.00
#
_symmetry.space_group_name_H-M   'P 1'
#
loop_
_entity.id
_entity.type
_entity.pdbx_description
1 polymer ?
#
loop_
_entity_poly.entity_id
_entity_poly.type
_entity_poly.pdbx_seq_one_letter_code
_entity_poly.pdbx_strand_id
1 'polypeptide(L)' 'MQTLWDDAVKFIEANESRIRPETQVIQGEEFSVWRWLQVLYGPLPGKMGLMPYFLP' A
#
# COMPACT_ATOMS: atom_id res chain seq x y z
N MET A 1 20.10 -11.10 -13.99
CA MET A 1 20.58 -9.79 -13.49
C MET A 1 19.52 -9.30 -12.53
N GLN A 2 19.76 -9.36 -11.22
CA GLN A 2 18.89 -8.63 -10.28
C GLN A 2 19.38 -7.18 -10.30
N THR A 3 18.46 -6.30 -10.64
CA THR A 3 18.70 -4.87 -10.63
C THR A 3 18.63 -4.38 -9.19
N LEU A 4 19.28 -3.26 -8.88
CA LEU A 4 19.21 -2.65 -7.55
C LEU A 4 17.75 -2.41 -7.10
N TRP A 5 16.84 -2.29 -8.07
CA TRP A 5 15.39 -2.25 -7.87
C TRP A 5 14.83 -3.55 -7.27
N ASP A 6 15.24 -4.72 -7.74
CA ASP A 6 14.76 -6.01 -7.22
C ASP A 6 15.15 -6.22 -5.75
N ASP A 7 16.35 -5.77 -5.37
CA ASP A 7 16.81 -5.80 -3.98
C ASP A 7 16.05 -4.79 -3.12
N ALA A 8 15.75 -3.61 -3.64
CA ALA A 8 14.92 -2.61 -2.96
C ALA A 8 13.49 -3.11 -2.73
N VAL A 9 12.87 -3.74 -3.75
CA VAL A 9 11.53 -4.33 -3.64
C VAL A 9 11.51 -5.40 -2.55
N LYS A 10 12.48 -6.33 -2.54
CA LYS A 10 12.58 -7.35 -1.50
C LYS A 10 12.79 -6.76 -0.10
N PHE A 11 13.59 -5.71 0.01
CA PHE A 11 13.82 -5.03 1.28
C PHE A 11 12.51 -4.41 1.81
N ILE A 12 11.75 -3.76 0.94
CA ILE A 12 10.45 -3.17 1.26
C ILE A 12 9.44 -4.27 1.62
N GLU A 13 9.33 -5.34 0.83
CA GLU A 13 8.45 -6.48 1.16
C GLU A 13 8.80 -7.13 2.52
N ALA A 14 10.08 -7.21 2.86
CA ALA A 14 10.54 -7.84 4.10
C ALA A 14 10.42 -6.93 5.34
N ASN A 15 10.52 -5.60 5.19
CA ASN A 15 10.62 -4.67 6.32
C ASN A 15 9.47 -3.65 6.41
N GLU A 16 8.90 -3.23 5.29
CA GLU A 16 7.89 -2.17 5.20
C GLU A 16 6.48 -2.77 5.19
N SER A 17 5.94 -3.05 6.38
CA SER A 17 4.55 -3.50 6.56
C SER A 17 3.49 -2.48 6.15
N ARG A 18 3.86 -1.29 5.68
CA ARG A 18 2.93 -0.19 5.34
C ARG A 18 2.58 -0.14 3.85
N ILE A 19 3.26 -0.92 3.01
CA ILE A 19 3.04 -0.94 1.57
C ILE A 19 2.98 -2.40 1.14
N ARG A 20 1.93 -2.78 0.41
CA ARG A 20 1.78 -4.12 -0.16
C ARG A 20 1.85 -4.05 -1.68
N PRO A 21 2.76 -4.79 -2.33
CA PRO A 21 2.73 -4.95 -3.78
C PRO A 21 1.49 -5.78 -4.18
N GLU A 22 0.77 -5.30 -5.19
CA GLU A 22 -0.46 -5.91 -5.68
C GLU A 22 -0.48 -5.83 -7.21
N THR A 23 -0.93 -6.89 -7.88
CA THR A 23 -1.15 -6.86 -9.33
C THR A 23 -2.57 -6.41 -9.58
N GLN A 24 -2.72 -5.26 -10.23
CA GLN A 24 -4.03 -4.70 -10.56
C GLN A 24 -4.24 -4.66 -12.07
N VAL A 25 -5.41 -5.12 -12.51
CA VAL A 25 -5.83 -5.01 -13.90
C VAL A 25 -6.44 -3.62 -14.11
N ILE A 26 -5.77 -2.77 -14.88
CA ILE A 26 -6.25 -1.45 -15.26
C ILE A 26 -6.46 -1.48 -16.78
N GLN A 27 -7.69 -1.19 -17.23
CA GLN A 27 -8.04 -1.20 -18.67
C GLN A 27 -7.77 -2.54 -19.39
N GLY A 28 -7.74 -3.66 -18.66
CA GLY A 28 -7.48 -4.99 -19.22
C GLY A 28 -6.02 -5.41 -19.25
N GLU A 29 -5.11 -4.55 -18.77
CA GLU A 29 -3.67 -4.85 -18.65
C GLU A 29 -3.26 -4.94 -17.17
N GLU A 30 -2.37 -5.88 -16.87
CA GLU A 30 -1.87 -6.13 -15.51
C GLU A 30 -0.71 -5.20 -15.18
N PHE A 31 -0.89 -4.39 -14.14
CA PHE A 31 0.14 -3.51 -13.61
C PHE A 31 0.53 -3.91 -12.20
N SER A 32 1.83 -3.89 -11.92
CA SER A 32 2.35 -3.97 -10.55
C SER A 32 2.17 -2.62 -9.86
N VAL A 33 1.23 -2.56 -8.92
CA VAL A 33 0.93 -1.36 -8.15
C VAL A 33 1.30 -1.57 -6.68
N TRP A 34 1.61 -0.49 -5.99
CA TRP A 34 1.91 -0.52 -4.56
C TRP A 34 0.76 0.11 -3.79
N ARG A 35 0.15 -0.68 -2.92
CA ARG A 35 -0.96 -0.25 -2.09
C ARG A 35 -0.47 0.10 -0.70
N TRP A 36 -0.68 1.34 -0.30
CA TRP A 36 -0.49 1.74 1.10
C TRP A 36 -1.51 1.00 1.97
N LEU A 37 -1.00 0.21 2.91
CA LEU A 37 -1.77 -0.34 4.01
C LEU A 37 -2.05 0.82 4.95
N GLN A 38 -3.26 1.38 4.87
CA GLN A 38 -3.71 2.34 5.87
C GLN A 38 -3.58 1.68 7.24
N VAL A 39 -2.64 2.18 8.04
CA VAL A 39 -2.65 1.87 9.46
C VAL A 39 -3.94 2.47 9.98
N LEU A 40 -4.88 1.61 10.38
CA LEU A 40 -6.12 2.01 11.00
C LEU A 40 -5.80 2.70 12.33
N TYR A 41 -5.41 3.97 12.27
CA TYR A 41 -5.50 4.92 13.38
C TYR A 41 -6.88 5.61 13.34
N GLY A 42 -7.87 4.99 12.68
CA GLY A 42 -9.28 5.36 12.78
C GLY A 42 -9.93 4.61 13.96
N PRO A 43 -10.97 5.18 14.58
CA PRO A 43 -11.48 4.66 15.85
C PRO A 43 -12.00 3.24 15.67
N LEU A 44 -11.76 2.40 16.68
CA LEU A 44 -12.38 1.09 16.86
C LEU A 44 -13.86 1.12 16.46
N PRO A 45 -14.40 0.03 15.88
CA PRO A 45 -15.80 -0.05 15.48
C PRO A 45 -16.68 0.14 16.72
N GLY A 46 -17.20 1.35 16.89
CA GLY A 46 -17.88 1.80 18.10
C GLY A 46 -17.71 3.29 18.44
N LYS A 47 -16.75 4.00 17.84
CA LYS A 47 -16.67 5.47 17.95
C LYS A 47 -16.80 6.14 16.58
N MET A 48 -18.01 6.58 16.27
CA MET A 48 -18.24 7.64 15.28
C MET A 48 -17.35 8.83 15.62
N GLY A 49 -16.43 9.19 14.73
CA GLY A 49 -15.61 10.38 14.92
C GLY A 49 -14.39 10.42 14.03
N LEU A 50 -14.49 11.25 12.98
CA LEU A 50 -13.40 11.85 12.20
C LEU A 50 -12.81 10.96 11.10
N MET A 51 -13.43 11.10 9.92
CA MET A 51 -12.83 10.80 8.63
C MET A 51 -11.54 11.62 8.47
N PRO A 52 -10.41 11.03 8.04
CA PRO A 52 -9.30 11.82 7.54
C PRO A 52 -9.70 12.35 6.15
N TYR A 53 -10.16 13.60 6.12
CA TYR A 53 -10.36 14.35 4.89
C TYR A 53 -9.01 14.44 4.16
N PHE A 54 -8.88 13.72 3.04
CA PHE A 54 -7.96 14.12 1.98
C PHE A 54 -8.48 15.46 1.43
N LEU A 55 -7.87 16.56 1.86
CA LEU A 55 -7.94 17.83 1.14
C LEU A 55 -6.89 17.81 0.02
N PRO A 56 -7.15 18.48 -1.12
CA PRO A 56 -6.39 18.38 -2.37
C PRO A 56 -4.93 18.81 -2.25
#